data_AF-A0A2H5VDN4-F1
#
_entry.id   AF-A0A2H5VDN4-F1
#
_cell.length_a   1.000
_cell.length_b   1.000
_cell.length_c   1.000
_cell.angle_alpha   90.00
_cell.angle_beta   90.00
_cell.angle_gamma   90.00
#
_symmetry.space_group_name_H-M   'P 1'
#
loop_
_entity.id
_entity.type
_entity.pdbx_description
1 polymer ?
#
loop_
_entity_poly.entity_id
_entity_poly.type
_entity_poly.pdbx_seq_one_letter_code
_entity_poly.pdbx_strand_id
1 'polypeptide(L)'
;MVSPLDKVFFLRVTMGILAGLTSGFLGFVNPSPYTYLGIFIAITFYLLSVLLAKLFFFKLLDKKNKRRIYTNGLGSFVMLFLFTWILYNTWINLETISQ
;
A
#
# COMPACT_ATOMS: atom_id res chain seq x y z
N MET A 1 -8.53 21.05 -12.38
CA MET A 1 -7.09 20.77 -12.08
C MET A 1 -7.02 19.85 -10.87
N VAL A 2 -6.38 18.69 -11.00
CA VAL A 2 -6.22 17.72 -9.89
C VAL A 2 -5.29 18.32 -8.83
N SER A 3 -5.72 18.36 -7.56
CA SER A 3 -4.91 18.99 -6.52
C SER A 3 -3.65 18.16 -6.22
N PRO A 4 -2.54 18.77 -5.76
CA PRO A 4 -1.35 18.01 -5.36
C PRO A 4 -1.64 16.95 -4.28
N LEU A 5 -2.66 17.18 -3.44
CA LEU A 5 -3.12 16.23 -2.42
C LEU A 5 -3.82 15.01 -3.05
N ASP A 6 -4.62 15.21 -4.10
CA ASP A 6 -5.28 14.11 -4.82
C ASP A 6 -4.25 13.21 -5.52
N LYS A 7 -3.15 13.80 -6.01
CA LYS A 7 -2.02 13.03 -6.57
C LYS A 7 -1.33 12.17 -5.50
N VAL A 8 -1.14 12.71 -4.30
CA VAL A 8 -0.62 11.93 -3.16
C VAL A 8 -1.59 10.81 -2.80
N PHE A 9 -2.89 11.08 -2.77
CA PHE A 9 -3.90 10.05 -2.53
C PHE A 9 -3.81 8.92 -3.55
N PHE A 10 -3.76 9.24 -4.84
CA PHE A 10 -3.68 8.23 -5.90
C PHE A 10 -2.37 7.42 -5.83
N LEU A 11 -1.24 8.07 -5.52
CA LEU A 11 0.03 7.37 -5.27
C LEU A 11 -0.07 6.34 -4.13
N ARG A 12 -0.78 6.68 -3.05
CA ARG A 12 -1.02 5.78 -1.92
C ARG A 12 -1.92 4.61 -2.32
N VAL A 13 -2.97 4.89 -3.10
CA VAL A 13 -3.87 3.86 -3.64
C VAL A 13 -3.08 2.85 -4.47
N THR A 14 -2.28 3.30 -5.44
CA THR A 14 -1.48 2.40 -6.29
C THR A 14 -0.44 1.62 -5.49
N MET A 15 0.21 2.26 -4.52
CA MET A 15 1.21 1.60 -3.67
C MET A 15 0.60 0.59 -2.70
N GLY A 16 -0.62 0.81 -2.20
CA GLY A 16 -1.33 -0.14 -1.35
C GLY A 16 -1.66 -1.43 -2.10
N ILE A 17 -2.16 -1.32 -3.33
CA ILE A 17 -2.45 -2.47 -4.21
C ILE A 17 -1.16 -3.25 -4.50
N LEU A 18 -0.09 -2.55 -4.89
CA LEU A 18 1.21 -3.18 -5.17
C LEU A 18 1.80 -3.88 -3.94
N ALA A 19 1.69 -3.27 -2.76
CA ALA A 19 2.15 -3.88 -1.51
C ALA A 19 1.39 -5.18 -1.22
N GLY A 20 0.07 -5.21 -1.44
CA GLY A 20 -0.76 -6.38 -1.19
C GLY A 20 -0.42 -7.52 -2.15
N LEU A 21 -0.31 -7.22 -3.45
CA LEU A 21 0.11 -8.19 -4.47
C LEU A 21 1.52 -8.71 -4.21
N THR A 22 2.48 -7.84 -3.89
CA THR A 22 3.87 -8.23 -3.62
C THR A 22 3.95 -9.12 -2.38
N SER A 23 3.18 -8.81 -1.32
CA SER A 23 3.14 -9.64 -0.11
C SER A 23 2.54 -11.02 -0.40
N GLY A 24 1.48 -11.06 -1.21
CA GLY A 24 0.90 -12.31 -1.70
C GLY A 24 1.89 -13.12 -2.52
N PHE A 25 2.50 -12.51 -3.52
CA PHE A 25 3.44 -13.13 -4.45
C PHE A 25 4.70 -13.67 -3.75
N LEU A 26 5.19 -12.98 -2.72
CA LEU A 26 6.30 -13.46 -1.89
C LEU A 26 5.92 -14.62 -0.96
N GLY A 27 4.67 -15.07 -0.96
CA GLY A 27 4.22 -16.20 -0.15
C GLY A 27 3.98 -15.85 1.32
N PHE A 28 3.84 -14.57 1.66
CA PHE A 28 3.42 -14.14 3.01
C PHE A 28 1.90 -14.32 3.14
N VAL A 29 1.43 -15.55 3.00
CA VAL A 29 0.02 -15.92 3.01
C VAL A 29 -0.15 -17.19 3.82
N ASN A 30 -1.29 -17.34 4.49
CA ASN A 30 -1.62 -18.59 5.18
C ASN A 30 -1.57 -19.78 4.22
N PRO A 31 -1.00 -20.93 4.66
CA PRO A 31 -0.63 -21.29 6.04
C PRO A 31 0.84 -20.96 6.43
N SER A 32 1.55 -20.12 5.68
CA SER A 32 2.97 -19.81 5.96
C SER A 32 3.17 -19.24 7.38
N PRO A 33 4.13 -19.77 8.18
CA PRO A 33 4.45 -19.22 9.49
C PRO A 33 5.01 -17.79 9.41
N TYR A 34 5.47 -17.38 8.22
CA TYR A 34 6.02 -16.07 7.95
C TYR A 34 4.98 -15.05 7.45
N THR A 35 3.68 -15.34 7.56
CA THR A 35 2.60 -14.45 7.08
C THR A 35 2.71 -13.03 7.69
N TYR A 36 3.19 -12.91 8.93
CA TYR A 36 3.40 -11.60 9.58
C TYR A 36 4.40 -10.70 8.83
N LEU A 37 5.29 -11.24 8.00
CA LEU A 37 6.22 -10.47 7.17
C LEU A 37 5.51 -9.63 6.09
N GLY A 38 4.29 -9.98 5.69
CA GLY A 38 3.49 -9.14 4.78
C GLY A 38 3.19 -7.75 5.36
N ILE A 39 3.08 -7.62 6.68
CA ILE A 39 2.92 -6.32 7.35
C ILE A 39 4.19 -5.48 7.21
N PHE A 40 5.37 -6.11 7.31
CA PHE A 40 6.64 -5.41 7.10
C PHE A 40 6.78 -4.90 5.66
N ILE A 41 6.31 -5.65 4.66
CA ILE A 41 6.24 -5.20 3.27
C ILE A 41 5.33 -3.97 3.13
N ALA A 42 4.16 -3.99 3.77
CA ALA A 42 3.24 -2.84 3.75
C ALA A 42 3.89 -1.58 4.35
N ILE A 43 4.60 -1.71 5.47
CA ILE A 43 5.32 -0.58 6.09
C ILE A 43 6.40 -0.04 5.15
N THR A 44 7.20 -0.90 4.53
CA THR A 44 8.24 -0.48 3.56
C THR A 44 7.64 0.27 2.38
N PHE A 45 6.56 -0.24 1.78
CA PHE A 45 5.87 0.44 0.67
C PHE A 45 5.23 1.76 1.10
N TYR A 46 4.74 1.84 2.33
CA TYR A 46 4.23 3.10 2.87
C TYR A 46 5.33 4.15 3.02
N LEU A 47 6.50 3.76 3.53
CA LEU A 47 7.66 4.65 3.64
C LEU A 47 8.15 5.10 2.26
N LEU A 48 8.24 4.18 1.29
CA LEU A 48 8.59 4.51 -0.10
C LEU A 48 7.60 5.53 -0.70
N SER A 49 6.30 5.36 -0.46
CA SER A 49 5.31 6.33 -0.95
C SER A 49 5.39 7.68 -0.24
N VAL A 50 5.82 7.76 1.03
CA VAL A 50 6.14 9.04 1.70
C VAL A 50 7.33 9.71 1.00
N LEU A 51 8.38 8.95 0.70
CA LEU A 51 9.59 9.47 0.04
C LEU A 51 9.26 9.99 -1.36
N LEU A 52 8.55 9.21 -2.17
CA LEU A 52 8.10 9.63 -3.50
C LEU A 52 7.21 10.88 -3.41
N ALA A 53 6.25 10.90 -2.48
CA ALA A 53 5.42 12.09 -2.28
C ALA A 53 6.23 13.34 -1.91
N LYS A 54 7.27 13.16 -1.09
CA LYS A 54 8.19 14.24 -0.71
C LYS A 54 9.06 14.70 -1.87
N LEU A 55 9.51 13.80 -2.75
CA LEU A 55 10.32 14.16 -3.90
C LEU A 55 9.52 14.90 -4.97
N PHE A 56 8.33 14.39 -5.32
CA PHE A 56 7.55 14.91 -6.45
C PHE A 56 6.60 16.05 -6.07
N PHE A 57 6.01 16.03 -4.87
CA PHE A 57 4.91 16.94 -4.52
C PHE A 57 5.24 17.96 -3.42
N PHE A 58 6.35 17.82 -2.70
CA PHE A 58 6.70 18.74 -1.61
C PHE A 58 6.97 20.18 -2.06
N LYS A 59 7.52 20.37 -3.27
CA LYS A 59 7.73 21.70 -3.86
C LYS A 59 6.43 22.35 -4.36
N LEU A 60 5.42 21.53 -4.66
CA LEU A 60 4.10 21.97 -5.16
C LEU A 60 3.10 22.28 -4.02
N LEU A 61 3.47 21.96 -2.78
CA LEU A 61 2.60 22.11 -1.61
C LEU A 61 2.96 23.35 -0.81
N ASP A 62 1.94 24.15 -0.53
CA ASP A 62 2.02 25.32 0.32
C ASP A 62 2.41 24.95 1.77
N LYS A 63 3.10 25.84 2.50
CA LYS A 63 3.67 25.56 3.84
C LYS A 63 2.66 24.95 4.80
N LYS A 64 1.39 25.36 4.72
CA LYS A 64 0.28 24.88 5.56
C LYS A 64 -0.10 23.42 5.28
N ASN A 65 0.06 22.94 4.05
CA ASN A 65 -0.36 21.61 3.61
C ASN A 65 0.77 20.55 3.65
N LYS A 66 2.02 20.96 3.91
CA LYS A 66 3.17 20.03 3.94
C LYS A 66 3.04 18.91 4.98
N ARG A 67 2.37 19.16 6.11
CA ARG A 67 2.09 18.11 7.12
C ARG A 67 1.11 17.06 6.62
N ARG A 68 0.21 17.41 5.70
CA ARG A 68 -0.82 16.51 5.16
C ARG A 68 -0.24 15.46 4.21
N ILE A 69 0.99 15.62 3.70
CA ILE A 69 1.69 14.58 2.89
C ILE A 69 1.78 13.23 3.63
N TYR A 70 1.92 13.27 4.96
CA TYR A 70 2.17 12.08 5.77
C TYR A 70 0.89 11.33 6.14
N THR A 71 -0.24 12.02 6.19
CA THR A 71 -1.51 11.45 6.68
C THR A 71 -2.54 11.29 5.56
N ASN A 72 -2.42 12.07 4.48
CA ASN A 72 -3.35 12.00 3.36
C ASN A 72 -3.21 10.68 2.61
N GLY A 73 -4.32 9.94 2.50
CA GLY A 73 -4.36 8.65 1.83
C GLY A 73 -3.79 7.48 2.64
N LEU A 74 -3.45 7.65 3.93
CA LEU A 74 -3.01 6.54 4.79
C LEU A 74 -4.08 5.44 4.91
N GLY A 75 -5.32 5.83 5.24
CA GLY A 75 -6.42 4.87 5.38
C GLY A 75 -6.68 4.10 4.08
N SER A 76 -6.63 4.78 2.94
CA SER A 76 -6.82 4.15 1.63
C SER A 76 -5.68 3.19 1.27
N PHE A 77 -4.43 3.54 1.59
CA PHE A 77 -3.30 2.62 1.44
C PHE A 77 -3.53 1.33 2.23
N VAL A 78 -3.85 1.46 3.52
CA VAL A 78 -4.04 0.30 4.42
C VAL A 78 -5.22 -0.56 3.97
N MET A 79 -6.35 0.06 3.64
CA MET A 79 -7.54 -0.65 3.17
C MET A 79 -7.26 -1.44 1.90
N LEU A 80 -6.61 -0.82 0.91
CA LEU A 80 -6.31 -1.49 -0.37
C LEU A 80 -5.24 -2.56 -0.22
N PHE A 81 -4.24 -2.34 0.62
CA PHE A 81 -3.25 -3.35 0.97
C PHE A 81 -3.94 -4.59 1.53
N LEU A 82 -4.74 -4.43 2.59
CA LEU A 82 -5.46 -5.54 3.23
C LEU A 82 -6.43 -6.22 2.27
N PHE A 83 -7.21 -5.43 1.53
CA PHE A 83 -8.16 -5.95 0.55
C PHE A 83 -7.47 -6.84 -0.49
N THR A 84 -6.40 -6.35 -1.09
CA THR A 84 -5.67 -7.08 -2.14
C THR A 84 -4.94 -8.30 -1.59
N TRP A 85 -4.38 -8.19 -0.39
CA TRP A 85 -3.67 -9.29 0.26
C TRP A 85 -4.63 -10.41 0.70
N ILE A 86 -5.81 -10.08 1.22
CA ILE A 86 -6.87 -11.05 1.56
C ILE A 86 -7.42 -11.72 0.30
N LEU A 87 -7.66 -10.96 -0.78
CA LEU A 87 -8.08 -11.52 -2.06
C LEU A 87 -7.05 -12.54 -2.58
N TYR A 88 -5.77 -12.19 -2.54
CA TYR A 88 -4.69 -13.09 -2.95
C TYR A 88 -4.63 -14.33 -2.06
N ASN A 89 -4.79 -14.17 -0.74
CA ASN A 89 -4.83 -15.29 0.20
C ASN A 89 -6.01 -16.23 -0.10
N THR A 90 -7.17 -15.67 -0.43
CA THR A 90 -8.36 -16.43 -0.80
C THR A 90 -8.12 -17.21 -2.09
N TRP A 91 -7.55 -16.57 -3.10
CA TRP A 91 -7.22 -17.20 -4.38
C TRP A 91 -6.30 -18.42 -4.21
N ILE A 92 -5.17 -18.26 -3.53
CA ILE A 92 -4.21 -19.37 -3.33
C ILE A 92 -4.82 -20.52 -2.53
N ASN A 93 -5.59 -20.21 -1.48
CA ASN A 93 -6.21 -21.26 -0.65
C ASN A 93 -7.32 -22.00 -1.41
N LEU A 94 -8.07 -21.31 -2.28
CA LEU A 94 -9.03 -21.96 -3.18
C LEU A 94 -8.36 -22.93 -4.16
N GLU A 95 -7.26 -22.52 -4.81
CA GLU A 95 -6.50 -23.40 -5.71
C GLU A 95 -5.99 -24.64 -4.99
N THR A 96 -5.50 -24.49 -3.76
CA THR A 96 -4.94 -25.58 -2.96
C THR A 96 -6.01 -26.63 -2.57
N ILE A 97 -7.27 -26.24 -2.36
CA ILE A 97 -8.38 -27.16 -2.02
C ILE A 97 -8.88 -27.91 -3.27
N SER A 98 -8.70 -27.34 -4.46
CA SER A 98 -9.16 -27.92 -5.73
C SER A 98 -8.23 -28.96 -6.36
N GLN A 99 -7.03 -29.13 -5.80
CA GLN A 99 -6.01 -30.10 -6.22
C GLN A 99 -6.05 -31.35 -5.34
#